data_AF-A0A7C4BG70-F1
#
_entry.id   AF-A0A7C4BG70-F1
#
_cell.length_a   1.000
_cell.length_b   1.000
_cell.length_c   1.000
_cell.angle_alpha   90.00
_cell.angle_beta   90.00
_cell.angle_gamma   90.00
#
_symmetry.space_group_name_H-M   'P 1'
#
loop_
_entity.id
_entity.type
_entity.pdbx_description
1 polymer ?
#
loop_
_entity_poly.entity_id
_entity_poly.type
_entity_poly.pdbx_seq_one_letter_code
_entity_poly.pdbx_strand_id
1 'polypeptide(L)'
;MKRRAGFTMVEVMIVVVIVGILASVSVPIYRGNIRRAMSSEGTALLGCVLTMQHVYFSEHGTYAQNKSDLMIDLVGQKYFTDYAVLSADKTGFTAETRGWKDAAGIVVRMDYTRPGGARFTLSGL
;
A
#
# COMPACT_ATOMS: atom_id res chain seq x y z
N MET A 1 -29.98 41.55 -33.64
CA MET A 1 -28.52 41.33 -33.49
C MET A 1 -28.26 40.64 -32.16
N LYS A 2 -27.80 39.38 -32.16
CA LYS A 2 -27.38 38.70 -30.91
C LYS A 2 -26.00 39.22 -30.52
N ARG A 3 -25.86 39.89 -29.36
CA ARG A 3 -24.55 40.26 -28.81
C ARG A 3 -23.81 38.98 -28.46
N ARG A 4 -22.67 38.72 -29.09
CA ARG A 4 -21.74 37.68 -28.65
C ARG A 4 -21.05 38.19 -27.39
N ALA A 5 -21.40 37.64 -26.23
CA ALA A 5 -20.63 37.84 -25.01
C ALA A 5 -19.37 36.98 -25.12
N GLY A 6 -18.20 37.63 -25.11
CA GLY A 6 -16.89 36.96 -25.03
C GLY A 6 -16.30 37.15 -23.63
N PHE A 7 -15.44 36.23 -23.21
CA PHE A 7 -14.66 36.35 -21.98
C PHE A 7 -13.63 37.49 -22.10
N THR A 8 -13.39 38.20 -21.00
CA THR A 8 -12.33 39.20 -20.93
C THR A 8 -10.98 38.53 -20.69
N MET A 9 -9.89 39.14 -21.18
CA MET A 9 -8.54 38.62 -20.90
C MET A 9 -8.23 38.63 -19.39
N VAL A 10 -8.76 39.61 -18.65
CA VAL A 10 -8.55 39.72 -17.20
C VAL A 10 -9.24 38.59 -16.45
N GLU A 11 -10.44 38.19 -16.84
CA GLU A 11 -11.12 37.02 -16.26
C GLU A 11 -10.29 35.75 -16.44
N VAL A 12 -9.76 35.52 -17.64
CA VAL A 12 -8.93 34.35 -17.90
C VAL A 12 -7.63 34.39 -17.09
N MET A 13 -7.00 35.55 -16.92
CA MET A 13 -5.77 35.69 -16.12
C MET A 13 -6.01 35.33 -14.65
N ILE A 14 -7.06 35.86 -14.02
CA ILE A 14 -7.36 35.59 -12.61
C ILE A 14 -7.67 34.11 -12.42
N VAL A 15 -8.44 33.50 -13.32
CA VAL A 15 -8.76 32.06 -13.26
C VAL A 15 -7.50 31.21 -13.34
N VAL A 16 -6.58 31.50 -14.27
CA VAL A 16 -5.33 30.73 -14.41
C VAL A 16 -4.46 30.87 -13.16
N VAL A 17 -4.40 32.06 -12.55
CA VAL A 17 -3.64 32.28 -11.29
C VAL A 17 -4.23 31.44 -10.16
N ILE A 18 -5.55 31.46 -9.97
CA ILE A 18 -6.21 30.68 -8.90
C ILE A 18 -6.00 29.18 -9.12
N VAL A 19 -6.22 28.68 -10.35
CA VAL A 19 -6.01 27.26 -10.68
C VAL A 19 -4.55 26.85 -10.49
N GLY A 20 -3.59 27.72 -10.82
CA GLY A 20 -2.16 27.47 -10.61
C GLY A 20 -1.81 27.27 -9.13
N ILE A 21 -2.33 28.14 -8.24
CA ILE A 21 -2.13 28.03 -6.79
C ILE A 21 -2.73 26.73 -6.27
N LEU A 22 -4.01 26.45 -6.62
CA LEU A 22 -4.69 25.25 -6.17
C LEU A 22 -3.99 23.97 -6.66
N ALA A 23 -3.53 23.94 -7.92
CA ALA A 23 -2.84 22.78 -8.50
C ALA A 23 -1.52 22.48 -7.78
N SER A 24 -0.76 23.52 -7.42
CA SER A 24 0.53 23.36 -6.74
C SER A 24 0.44 22.62 -5.39
N VAL A 25 -0.65 22.86 -4.64
CA VAL A 25 -0.90 22.22 -3.34
C VAL A 25 -1.67 20.91 -3.51
N SER A 26 -2.61 20.84 -4.44
CA SER A 26 -3.51 19.69 -4.57
C SER A 26 -2.83 18.45 -5.16
N VAL A 27 -1.91 18.62 -6.11
CA VAL A 27 -1.21 17.50 -6.76
C VAL A 27 -0.37 16.66 -5.77
N PRO A 28 0.50 17.22 -4.92
CA PRO A 28 1.28 16.42 -3.98
C PRO A 28 0.38 15.70 -2.95
N ILE A 29 -0.66 16.37 -2.45
CA ILE A 29 -1.62 15.77 -1.50
C ILE A 29 -2.33 14.58 -2.15
N TYR A 30 -2.85 14.76 -3.36
CA TYR A 30 -3.54 13.71 -4.09
C TYR A 30 -2.64 12.49 -4.34
N ARG A 31 -1.38 12.72 -4.74
CA ARG A 31 -0.39 11.64 -4.93
C ARG A 31 -0.10 10.89 -3.62
N GLY A 32 0.03 11.58 -2.49
CA GLY A 32 0.21 10.93 -1.18
C GLY A 32 -0.99 10.05 -0.80
N ASN A 33 -2.22 10.51 -1.06
CA ASN A 33 -3.43 9.75 -0.81
C ASN A 33 -3.52 8.49 -1.69
N ILE A 34 -3.12 8.57 -2.96
CA ILE A 34 -3.02 7.39 -3.84
C ILE A 34 -2.00 6.40 -3.28
N ARG A 35 -0.81 6.85 -2.85
CA ARG A 35 0.21 5.95 -2.27
C ARG A 35 -0.30 5.24 -1.02
N ARG A 36 -1.02 5.95 -0.14
CA ARG A 36 -1.68 5.33 1.02
C ARG A 36 -2.74 4.32 0.62
N ALA A 37 -3.56 4.63 -0.38
CA ALA A 37 -4.55 3.70 -0.91
C ALA A 37 -3.91 2.46 -1.57
N MET A 38 -2.74 2.60 -2.21
CA MET A 38 -1.98 1.45 -2.69
C MET A 38 -1.45 0.61 -1.52
N SER A 39 -0.91 1.25 -0.47
CA SER A 39 -0.34 0.53 0.68
C SER A 39 -1.33 -0.36 1.42
N SER A 40 -2.64 -0.06 1.35
CA SER A 40 -3.66 -0.91 1.98
C SER A 40 -3.78 -2.28 1.31
N GLU A 41 -3.49 -2.39 0.00
CA GLU A 41 -3.40 -3.68 -0.71
C GLU A 41 -2.28 -4.54 -0.10
N GLY A 42 -1.11 -3.96 0.14
CA GLY A 42 0.02 -4.66 0.78
C GLY A 42 -0.31 -5.10 2.21
N THR A 43 -1.03 -4.28 2.99
CA THR A 43 -1.50 -4.70 4.32
C THR A 43 -2.52 -5.83 4.27
N ALA A 44 -3.39 -5.85 3.27
CA ALA A 44 -4.37 -6.93 3.08
C ALA A 44 -3.66 -8.24 2.72
N LEU A 45 -2.66 -8.20 1.82
CA LEU A 45 -1.82 -9.35 1.48
C LEU A 45 -1.12 -9.92 2.72
N LEU A 46 -0.52 -9.07 3.56
CA LEU A 46 0.14 -9.54 4.79
C LEU A 46 -0.87 -10.04 5.83
N GLY A 47 -2.12 -9.56 5.80
CA GLY A 47 -3.23 -10.15 6.55
C GLY A 47 -3.50 -11.59 6.14
N CYS A 48 -3.49 -11.90 4.83
CA CYS A 48 -3.59 -13.28 4.35
C CYS A 48 -2.39 -14.13 4.81
N VAL A 49 -1.17 -13.55 4.78
CA VAL A 49 0.03 -14.21 5.33
C VAL A 49 -0.15 -14.56 6.80
N LEU A 50 -0.68 -13.65 7.61
CA LEU A 50 -0.97 -13.90 9.01
C LEU A 50 -1.93 -15.08 9.19
N THR A 51 -3.03 -15.11 8.45
CA THR A 51 -4.00 -16.21 8.54
C THR A 51 -3.36 -17.55 8.18
N MET A 52 -2.61 -17.63 7.09
CA MET A 52 -1.96 -18.89 6.68
C MET A 52 -0.86 -19.32 7.65
N GLN A 53 -0.12 -18.36 8.24
CA GLN A 53 0.86 -18.65 9.28
C GLN A 53 0.21 -19.25 10.53
N HIS A 54 -0.98 -18.78 10.91
CA HIS A 54 -1.74 -19.37 12.01
C HIS A 54 -2.22 -20.80 11.69
N VAL A 55 -2.68 -21.05 10.45
CA VAL A 55 -3.05 -22.40 10.00
C VAL A 55 -1.83 -23.33 10.07
N TYR A 56 -0.71 -22.92 9.48
CA TYR A 56 0.53 -23.69 9.49
C TYR A 56 1.04 -23.99 10.91
N PHE A 57 0.95 -22.99 11.82
CA PHE A 57 1.31 -23.19 13.22
C PHE A 57 0.40 -24.21 13.91
N SER A 58 -0.89 -24.26 13.58
CA SER A 58 -1.82 -25.25 14.16
C SER A 58 -1.45 -26.68 13.77
N GLU A 59 -0.82 -26.86 12.61
CA GLU A 59 -0.44 -28.17 12.09
C GLU A 59 0.97 -28.59 12.54
N HIS A 60 1.92 -27.66 12.57
CA HIS A 60 3.35 -27.95 12.77
C HIS A 60 3.92 -27.45 14.10
N GLY A 61 3.20 -26.63 14.86
CA GLY A 61 3.65 -26.04 16.12
C GLY A 61 4.77 -25.00 15.98
N THR A 62 5.04 -24.52 14.76
CA THR A 62 6.00 -23.46 14.45
C THR A 62 5.48 -22.62 13.28
N TYR A 63 5.94 -21.38 13.13
CA TYR A 63 5.66 -20.59 11.94
C TYR A 63 6.53 -21.04 10.75
N ALA A 64 6.01 -20.86 9.54
CA ALA A 64 6.69 -21.23 8.30
C ALA A 64 7.74 -20.17 7.91
N GLN A 65 8.97 -20.61 7.65
CA GLN A 65 10.05 -19.75 7.14
C GLN A 65 9.99 -19.61 5.61
N ASN A 66 9.58 -20.66 4.89
CA ASN A 66 9.50 -20.60 3.44
C ASN A 66 8.12 -20.14 3.00
N LYS A 67 8.09 -19.23 2.02
CA LYS A 67 6.81 -18.79 1.44
C LYS A 67 6.05 -19.92 0.77
N SER A 68 6.73 -20.93 0.23
CA SER A 68 6.09 -22.07 -0.45
C SER A 68 5.26 -22.96 0.47
N ASP A 69 5.56 -22.95 1.77
CA ASP A 69 4.79 -23.69 2.79
C ASP A 69 3.46 -22.96 3.10
N LEU A 70 3.35 -21.70 2.67
CA LEU A 70 2.17 -20.86 2.79
C LEU A 70 1.50 -20.82 1.42
N MET A 71 0.41 -21.57 1.26
CA MET A 71 -0.35 -21.69 0.00
C MET A 71 -1.16 -20.42 -0.33
N ILE A 72 -0.49 -19.28 -0.40
CA ILE A 72 -1.11 -17.98 -0.67
C ILE A 72 -1.12 -17.73 -2.17
N ASP A 73 -2.31 -17.54 -2.71
CA ASP A 73 -2.49 -17.12 -4.09
C ASP A 73 -2.35 -15.59 -4.20
N LEU A 74 -1.54 -15.17 -5.18
CA LEU A 74 -1.25 -13.77 -5.48
C LEU A 74 -1.94 -13.30 -6.77
N VAL A 75 -2.74 -14.16 -7.39
CA VAL A 75 -3.48 -13.84 -8.60
C VAL A 75 -4.42 -12.65 -8.36
N GLY A 76 -4.36 -11.67 -9.26
CA GLY A 76 -5.20 -10.48 -9.22
C GLY A 76 -4.64 -9.31 -8.41
N GLN A 77 -3.51 -9.47 -7.70
CA GLN A 77 -2.84 -8.35 -7.06
C GLN A 77 -2.15 -7.46 -8.11
N LYS A 78 -2.32 -6.15 -7.99
CA LYS A 78 -1.85 -5.18 -8.98
C LYS A 78 -0.54 -4.54 -8.55
N TYR A 79 -0.46 -4.13 -7.28
CA TYR A 79 0.65 -3.35 -6.77
C TYR A 79 1.60 -4.17 -5.89
N PHE A 80 1.11 -5.22 -5.23
CA PHE A 80 1.91 -6.09 -4.35
C PHE A 80 1.85 -7.53 -4.86
N THR A 81 2.84 -7.91 -5.67
CA THR A 81 2.81 -9.20 -6.42
C THR A 81 3.72 -10.26 -5.83
N ASP A 82 4.45 -9.96 -4.76
CA ASP A 82 5.30 -10.91 -4.05
C ASP A 82 5.37 -10.57 -2.57
N TYR A 83 5.73 -11.56 -1.76
CA TYR A 83 6.02 -11.38 -0.34
C TYR A 83 7.17 -12.29 0.09
N ALA A 84 7.84 -11.88 1.15
CA ALA A 84 8.90 -12.64 1.78
C ALA A 84 8.61 -12.80 3.27
N VAL A 85 8.82 -14.00 3.79
CA VAL A 85 8.96 -14.22 5.23
C VAL A 85 10.45 -14.06 5.55
N LEU A 86 10.78 -13.05 6.35
CA LEU A 86 12.17 -12.71 6.68
C LEU A 86 12.70 -13.58 7.82
N SER A 87 11.84 -13.90 8.78
CA SER A 87 12.15 -14.76 9.92
C SER A 87 10.87 -15.36 10.48
N ALA A 88 10.94 -16.59 10.96
CA ALA A 88 9.85 -17.33 11.55
C ALA A 88 10.41 -18.33 12.57
N ASP A 89 9.81 -18.37 13.74
CA ASP A 89 10.12 -19.32 14.80
C ASP A 89 8.84 -19.79 15.50
N LYS A 90 8.95 -20.36 16.70
CA LYS A 90 7.78 -20.82 17.47
C LYS A 90 6.99 -19.69 18.13
N THR A 91 7.62 -18.54 18.31
CA THR A 91 7.11 -17.39 19.06
C THR A 91 6.61 -16.27 18.17
N GLY A 92 7.09 -16.17 16.94
CA GLY A 92 6.72 -15.10 16.03
C GLY A 92 7.26 -15.27 14.62
N PHE A 93 6.91 -14.33 13.75
CA PHE A 93 7.43 -14.24 12.41
C PHE A 93 7.38 -12.79 11.90
N THR A 94 8.23 -12.49 10.92
CA THR A 94 8.25 -11.23 10.20
C THR A 94 8.01 -11.51 8.72
N ALA A 95 7.06 -10.80 8.12
CA ALA A 95 6.80 -10.84 6.70
C ALA A 95 6.85 -9.43 6.09
N GLU A 96 7.25 -9.35 4.82
CA GLU A 96 7.36 -8.10 4.09
C GLU A 96 6.81 -8.27 2.67
N THR A 97 6.17 -7.23 2.16
CA THR A 97 5.83 -7.11 0.75
C THR A 97 6.23 -5.73 0.23
N ARG A 98 6.62 -5.69 -1.04
CA ARG A 98 7.14 -4.48 -1.70
C ARG A 98 6.26 -4.13 -2.89
N GLY A 99 5.93 -2.85 -2.99
CA GLY A 99 5.16 -2.33 -4.09
C GLY A 99 5.93 -2.37 -5.41
N TRP A 100 5.21 -2.64 -6.50
CA TRP A 100 5.70 -2.68 -7.87
C TRP A 100 5.08 -1.54 -8.70
N LYS A 101 5.79 -1.10 -9.76
CA LYS A 101 5.37 -0.01 -10.66
C LYS A 101 4.97 1.26 -9.90
N ASP A 102 3.70 1.64 -9.92
CA ASP A 102 3.20 2.90 -9.33
C ASP A 102 3.32 2.91 -7.80
N ALA A 103 3.36 1.73 -7.18
CA ALA A 103 3.60 1.55 -5.75
C ALA A 103 5.09 1.33 -5.41
N ALA A 104 5.99 1.44 -6.37
CA ALA A 104 7.42 1.26 -6.12
C ALA A 104 7.92 2.20 -5.02
N GLY A 105 8.75 1.65 -4.13
CA GLY A 105 9.26 2.32 -2.94
C GLY A 105 8.36 2.19 -1.71
N ILE A 106 7.09 1.78 -1.86
CA ILE A 106 6.23 1.45 -0.73
C ILE A 106 6.62 0.07 -0.22
N VAL A 107 6.94 -0.02 1.07
CA VAL A 107 7.23 -1.28 1.75
C VAL A 107 6.26 -1.43 2.91
N VAL A 108 5.57 -2.56 2.93
CA VAL A 108 4.71 -2.96 4.04
C VAL A 108 5.42 -4.11 4.74
N ARG A 109 5.66 -3.94 6.04
CA ARG A 109 6.23 -4.97 6.89
C ARG A 109 5.26 -5.31 8.00
N MET A 110 5.16 -6.59 8.33
CA MET A 110 4.40 -7.10 9.45
C MET A 110 5.34 -7.88 10.36
N ASP A 111 5.41 -7.49 11.63
CA ASP A 111 6.10 -8.23 12.67
C ASP A 111 5.04 -8.79 13.62
N TYR A 112 5.00 -10.12 13.76
CA TYR A 112 4.07 -10.82 14.64
C TYR A 112 4.84 -11.55 15.74
N THR A 113 4.40 -11.41 16.99
CA THR A 113 4.94 -12.14 18.14
C THR A 113 3.82 -12.61 19.06
N ARG A 114 3.98 -13.74 19.74
CA ARG A 114 3.10 -14.18 20.83
C ARG A 114 3.72 -13.78 22.18
N PRO A 115 2.99 -13.07 23.06
CA PRO A 115 1.59 -12.62 22.94
C PRO A 115 1.40 -11.24 22.24
N GLY A 116 2.46 -10.59 21.77
CA GLY A 116 2.46 -9.19 21.30
C GLY A 116 1.57 -8.83 20.09
N GLY A 117 1.02 -9.80 19.37
CA GLY A 117 0.15 -9.60 18.21
C GLY A 117 0.89 -9.17 16.94
N ALA A 118 0.14 -8.82 15.90
CA ALA A 118 0.68 -8.31 14.63
C ALA A 118 0.86 -6.78 14.69
N ARG A 119 2.01 -6.30 14.24
CA ARG A 119 2.30 -4.87 14.06
C ARG A 119 2.68 -4.61 12.62
N PHE A 120 1.98 -3.69 11.97
CA PHE A 120 2.26 -3.27 10.61
C PHE A 120 3.08 -1.98 10.60
N THR A 121 4.12 -1.95 9.79
CA THR A 121 4.95 -0.77 9.55
C THR A 121 4.94 -0.46 8.06
N LEU A 122 4.69 0.81 7.73
CA LEU A 122 4.67 1.33 6.36
C LEU A 122 5.86 2.24 6.15
N SER A 123 6.56 2.07 5.03
CA SER A 123 7.65 2.95 4.60
C SER A 123 7.46 3.37 3.14
N GLY A 124 7.96 4.55 2.77
CA GLY A 124 7.93 5.08 1.40
C GLY A 124 6.62 5.75 0.95
N LEU A 125 5.84 6.27 1.91
CA LEU A 125 4.61 7.04 1.68
C LEU A 125 4.87 8.53 1.42
#